data_AF-A0A6I9MVQ3-F1
#
_entry.id   AF-A0A6I9MVQ3-F1
#
_cell.length_a   1.000
_cell.length_b   1.000
_cell.length_c   1.000
_cell.angle_alpha   90.00
_cell.angle_beta   90.00
_cell.angle_gamma   90.00
#
_symmetry.space_group_name_H-M   'P 1'
#
loop_
_entity.id
_entity.type
_entity.pdbx_description
1 polymer ?
#
loop_
_entity_poly.entity_id
_entity_poly.type
_entity_poly.pdbx_seq_one_letter_code
_entity_poly.pdbx_strand_id
1 'polypeptide(L)'
;MELLLVLVCLNSQKVSPSLSLAVPLQTTLLDLDALARHLADCIRSREILDQQDGMIEDDGLTGLLRLATSVLKHKPPFKFSREGQEFLRDVHNLLFLLPSLADRAQPKCKSHAARAAAYDLLVETVKGSVENYRLLHNWVMSQHMQGEEDDYVSLYI
;
A
#
# COMPACT_ATOMS: atom_id res chain seq x y z
N MET A 1 -11.79 11.76 12.73
CA MET A 1 -11.28 11.00 11.57
C MET A 1 -10.79 9.58 11.94
N GLU A 2 -11.09 9.08 13.14
CA GLU A 2 -10.61 7.78 13.66
C GLU A 2 -11.53 6.57 13.33
N LEU A 3 -12.76 6.81 12.85
CA LEU A 3 -13.75 5.74 12.66
C LEU A 3 -13.75 5.10 11.26
N LEU A 4 -13.05 5.68 10.27
CA LEU A 4 -13.07 5.15 8.91
C LEU A 4 -12.14 3.93 8.72
N LEU A 5 -11.01 3.85 9.43
CA LEU A 5 -10.10 2.70 9.32
C LEU A 5 -10.66 1.42 9.97
N VAL A 6 -11.43 1.56 11.04
CA VAL A 6 -12.01 0.41 11.76
C VAL A 6 -13.18 -0.21 10.98
N LEU A 7 -13.97 0.61 10.24
CA LEU A 7 -15.10 0.10 9.46
C LEU A 7 -14.69 -0.65 8.19
N VAL A 8 -13.57 -0.30 7.55
CA VAL A 8 -13.07 -1.01 6.36
C VAL A 8 -12.63 -2.43 6.69
N CYS A 9 -12.19 -2.69 7.94
CA CYS A 9 -11.75 -4.01 8.37
C CYS A 9 -12.89 -5.02 8.61
N LEU A 10 -14.15 -4.59 8.77
CA LEU A 10 -15.26 -5.47 9.19
C LEU A 10 -16.30 -5.80 8.11
N ASN A 11 -16.28 -5.17 6.92
CA ASN A 11 -17.26 -5.45 5.87
C ASN A 11 -16.69 -6.30 4.73
N SER A 12 -16.38 -7.56 5.03
CA SER A 12 -16.27 -8.60 3.99
C SER A 12 -17.69 -9.04 3.59
N GLN A 13 -18.32 -8.30 2.68
CA GLN A 13 -19.57 -8.75 2.06
C GLN A 13 -19.32 -9.71 0.90
N LYS A 14 -20.12 -10.76 0.93
CA LYS A 14 -20.21 -11.93 0.06
C LYS A 14 -20.53 -11.53 -1.39
N VAL A 15 -19.71 -11.99 -2.34
CA VAL A 15 -20.01 -11.92 -3.78
C VAL A 15 -20.18 -13.34 -4.31
N SER A 16 -21.36 -13.61 -4.88
CA SER A 16 -21.72 -14.87 -5.53
C SER A 16 -20.97 -15.03 -6.87
N PRO A 17 -20.52 -16.23 -7.26
CA PRO A 17 -19.92 -16.43 -8.58
C PRO A 17 -21.00 -16.74 -9.62
N SER A 18 -21.02 -16.00 -10.73
CA SER A 18 -21.78 -16.39 -11.92
C SER A 18 -20.92 -16.32 -13.18
N LEU A 19 -20.94 -17.44 -13.90
CA LEU A 19 -20.48 -17.74 -15.26
C LEU A 19 -18.98 -17.90 -15.52
N SER A 20 -18.60 -19.18 -15.62
CA SER A 20 -17.33 -19.73 -16.09
C SER A 20 -17.16 -19.60 -17.60
N LEU A 21 -16.12 -18.89 -18.05
CA LEU A 21 -15.49 -19.13 -19.34
C LEU A 21 -14.24 -20.00 -19.07
N ALA A 22 -14.36 -21.31 -19.29
CA ALA A 22 -13.26 -22.24 -19.10
C ALA A 22 -12.27 -22.11 -20.27
N VAL A 23 -11.35 -21.14 -20.16
CA VAL A 23 -10.08 -21.22 -20.88
C VAL A 23 -9.26 -22.28 -20.16
N PRO A 24 -8.68 -23.28 -20.85
CA PRO A 24 -7.81 -24.25 -20.21
C PRO A 24 -6.55 -23.52 -19.73
N LEU A 25 -6.57 -23.13 -18.46
CA LEU A 25 -5.43 -22.54 -17.77
C LEU A 25 -4.39 -23.65 -17.66
N GLN A 26 -3.38 -23.64 -18.54
CA GLN A 26 -2.13 -24.32 -18.24
C GLN A 26 -1.65 -23.74 -16.91
N THR A 27 -1.78 -24.52 -15.83
CA THR A 27 -1.32 -24.12 -14.50
C THR A 27 0.19 -24.17 -14.52
N THR A 28 0.80 -23.13 -15.08
CA THR A 28 2.18 -22.79 -14.77
C THR A 28 2.26 -22.70 -13.26
N LEU A 29 3.11 -23.54 -12.66
CA LEU A 29 3.32 -23.57 -11.22
C LEU A 29 3.99 -22.24 -10.87
N LEU A 30 3.17 -21.25 -10.53
CA LEU A 30 3.62 -19.89 -10.32
C LEU A 30 4.01 -19.77 -8.85
N ASP A 31 5.30 -19.52 -8.62
CA ASP A 31 5.82 -19.24 -7.28
C ASP A 31 5.35 -17.85 -6.84
N LEU A 32 4.23 -17.83 -6.11
CA LEU A 32 3.62 -16.60 -5.59
C LEU A 32 4.52 -15.88 -4.58
N ASP A 33 5.41 -16.61 -3.91
CA ASP A 33 6.33 -16.05 -2.94
C ASP A 33 7.47 -15.28 -3.65
N ALA A 34 8.05 -15.89 -4.68
CA ALA A 34 9.01 -15.22 -5.55
C ALA A 34 8.38 -14.03 -6.29
N LEU A 35 7.14 -14.18 -6.77
CA LEU A 35 6.43 -13.08 -7.42
C LEU A 35 6.17 -11.91 -6.44
N ALA A 36 5.80 -12.20 -5.20
CA ALA A 36 5.58 -11.16 -4.19
C ALA A 36 6.86 -10.34 -3.92
N ARG A 37 8.01 -11.01 -3.79
CA ARG A 37 9.32 -10.33 -3.65
C ARG A 37 9.63 -9.45 -4.85
N HIS A 38 9.48 -10.02 -6.05
CA HIS A 38 9.75 -9.29 -7.28
C HIS A 38 8.87 -8.04 -7.43
N LEU A 39 7.59 -8.14 -7.09
CA LEU A 39 6.67 -6.99 -7.11
C LEU A 39 7.07 -5.93 -6.09
N ALA A 40 7.50 -6.34 -4.88
CA ALA A 40 7.97 -5.40 -3.87
C ALA A 40 9.18 -4.60 -4.36
N ASP A 41 10.16 -5.27 -4.98
CA ASP A 41 11.33 -4.61 -5.56
C ASP A 41 10.94 -3.66 -6.70
N CYS A 42 10.08 -4.10 -7.62
CA CYS A 42 9.59 -3.27 -8.72
C CYS A 42 8.86 -2.01 -8.23
N ILE A 43 8.03 -2.11 -7.19
CA ILE A 43 7.32 -0.96 -6.62
C ILE A 43 8.30 0.00 -5.92
N ARG A 44 9.27 -0.55 -5.17
CA ARG A 44 10.27 0.24 -4.44
C ARG A 44 11.16 1.04 -5.38
N SER A 45 11.70 0.39 -6.41
CA SER A 45 12.66 0.99 -7.35
C SER A 45 12.02 1.92 -8.38
N ARG A 46 10.69 1.93 -8.50
CA ARG A 46 9.98 2.75 -9.48
C ARG A 46 10.14 4.23 -9.20
N GLU A 47 10.52 4.98 -10.23
CA GLU A 47 10.58 6.45 -10.20
C GLU A 47 9.18 7.06 -10.01
N ILE A 48 9.13 8.27 -9.44
CA ILE A 48 7.86 8.98 -9.23
C ILE A 48 7.44 9.60 -10.56
N LEU A 49 6.51 8.95 -11.26
CA LEU A 49 5.98 9.44 -12.53
C LEU A 49 4.71 10.29 -12.38
N ASP A 50 4.03 10.17 -11.24
CA ASP A 50 2.82 10.93 -10.90
C ASP A 50 3.20 12.42 -10.74
N GLN A 51 2.88 13.23 -11.75
CA GLN A 51 3.21 14.66 -11.77
C GLN A 51 2.32 15.45 -10.80
N GLN A 52 2.87 16.52 -10.21
CA GLN A 52 2.19 17.33 -9.19
C GLN A 52 0.88 17.96 -9.69
N ASP A 53 0.71 18.16 -11.00
CA ASP A 53 -0.45 18.83 -11.59
C ASP A 53 -1.61 17.88 -11.95
N GLY A 54 -1.49 16.57 -11.65
CA GLY A 54 -2.55 15.59 -11.89
C GLY A 54 -2.84 15.29 -13.37
N MET A 55 -2.04 15.81 -14.30
CA MET A 55 -2.22 15.62 -15.74
C MET A 55 -1.68 14.29 -16.28
N ILE A 56 -0.83 13.61 -15.51
CA ILE A 56 -0.25 12.31 -15.87
C ILE A 56 -0.40 11.38 -14.68
N GLU A 57 -1.25 10.37 -14.82
CA GLU A 57 -1.41 9.30 -13.84
C GLU A 57 -0.38 8.19 -14.08
N ASP A 58 0.18 7.62 -13.00
CA ASP A 58 1.02 6.42 -13.09
C ASP A 58 0.18 5.13 -13.08
N ASP A 59 -0.41 4.82 -14.24
CA ASP A 59 -1.19 3.59 -14.46
C ASP A 59 -0.38 2.33 -14.17
N GLY A 60 0.92 2.34 -14.49
CA GLY A 60 1.78 1.21 -14.23
C GLY A 60 1.97 0.97 -12.73
N LEU A 61 2.15 2.02 -11.92
CA LEU A 61 2.26 1.89 -10.46
C LEU A 61 0.94 1.36 -9.89
N THR A 62 -0.18 1.92 -10.36
CA THR A 62 -1.52 1.46 -9.98
C THR A 62 -1.71 -0.03 -10.31
N GLY A 63 -1.27 -0.47 -11.48
CA GLY A 63 -1.28 -1.88 -11.90
C GLY A 63 -0.42 -2.78 -11.00
N LEU A 64 0.81 -2.36 -10.68
CA LEU A 64 1.71 -3.09 -9.78
C LEU A 64 1.12 -3.22 -8.37
N LEU A 65 0.55 -2.15 -7.82
CA LEU A 65 -0.09 -2.17 -6.50
C LEU A 65 -1.27 -3.15 -6.46
N ARG A 66 -2.15 -3.10 -7.46
CA ARG A 66 -3.30 -4.03 -7.57
C ARG A 66 -2.85 -5.48 -7.73
N LEU A 67 -1.80 -5.71 -8.52
CA LEU A 67 -1.23 -7.04 -8.71
C LEU A 67 -0.62 -7.57 -7.41
N ALA A 68 0.16 -6.76 -6.70
CA ALA A 68 0.70 -7.12 -5.39
C ALA A 68 -0.42 -7.47 -4.40
N THR A 69 -1.52 -6.69 -4.38
CA THR A 69 -2.70 -7.00 -3.57
C THR A 69 -3.28 -8.36 -3.93
N SER A 70 -3.41 -8.65 -5.22
CA SER A 70 -3.92 -9.95 -5.69
C SER A 70 -3.01 -11.10 -5.24
N VAL A 71 -1.70 -10.94 -5.32
CA VAL A 71 -0.73 -11.96 -4.89
C VAL A 71 -0.77 -12.17 -3.38
N LEU A 72 -0.79 -11.09 -2.58
CA LEU A 72 -0.81 -11.17 -1.11
C LEU A 72 -2.09 -11.78 -0.53
N LYS A 73 -3.21 -11.76 -1.26
CA LYS A 73 -4.45 -12.49 -0.88
C LYS A 73 -4.23 -13.99 -0.76
N HIS A 74 -3.25 -14.55 -1.47
CA HIS A 74 -2.86 -15.96 -1.37
C HIS A 74 -1.95 -16.25 -0.17
N LYS A 75 -1.63 -15.23 0.64
CA LYS A 75 -0.83 -15.33 1.87
C LYS A 75 0.53 -16.03 1.65
N PRO A 76 1.34 -15.61 0.66
CA PRO A 76 2.68 -16.15 0.49
C PRO A 76 3.53 -15.91 1.76
N PRO A 77 4.50 -16.78 2.08
CA PRO A 77 5.41 -16.60 3.22
C PRO A 77 6.01 -15.19 3.34
N PHE A 78 6.32 -14.55 2.21
CA PHE A 78 6.77 -13.17 2.09
C PHE A 78 5.94 -12.18 2.91
N LYS A 79 4.60 -12.31 2.91
CA LYS A 79 3.70 -11.42 3.66
C LYS A 79 4.02 -11.34 5.16
N PHE A 80 4.49 -12.44 5.72
CA PHE A 80 4.77 -12.59 7.16
C PHE A 80 6.27 -12.54 7.47
N SER A 81 7.11 -12.37 6.47
CA SER A 81 8.55 -12.27 6.64
C SER A 81 8.94 -10.84 7.05
N ARG A 82 10.16 -10.68 7.54
CA ARG A 82 10.76 -9.35 7.77
C ARG A 82 10.79 -8.50 6.50
N GLU A 83 11.10 -9.13 5.36
CA GLU A 83 11.11 -8.48 4.05
C GLU A 83 9.70 -7.94 3.69
N GLY A 84 8.65 -8.69 3.99
CA GLY A 84 7.26 -8.22 3.83
C GLY A 84 6.88 -7.07 4.77
N GLN A 85 7.47 -6.99 5.97
CA GLN A 85 7.30 -5.87 6.88
C GLN A 85 8.02 -4.61 6.39
N GLU A 86 9.19 -4.77 5.78
CA GLU A 86 9.90 -3.68 5.09
C GLU A 86 9.07 -3.18 3.91
N PHE A 87 8.48 -4.10 3.12
CA PHE A 87 7.55 -3.74 2.07
C PHE A 87 6.28 -3.04 2.59
N LEU A 88 5.72 -3.45 3.73
CA LEU A 88 4.60 -2.74 4.37
C LEU A 88 4.97 -1.27 4.68
N ARG A 89 6.20 -1.02 5.15
CA ARG A 89 6.70 0.34 5.38
C ARG A 89 6.81 1.10 4.06
N ASP A 90 7.30 0.46 3.00
CA ASP A 90 7.39 1.08 1.68
C ASP A 90 6.00 1.53 1.21
N VAL A 91 4.98 0.66 1.27
CA VAL A 91 3.60 0.98 0.89
C VAL A 91 3.01 2.11 1.75
N HIS A 92 3.28 2.11 3.05
CA HIS A 92 2.91 3.23 3.92
C HIS A 92 3.56 4.54 3.46
N ASN A 93 4.84 4.52 3.12
CA ASN A 93 5.57 5.70 2.64
C ASN A 93 5.07 6.18 1.26
N LEU A 94 4.59 5.29 0.39
CA LEU A 94 3.96 5.69 -0.87
C LEU A 94 2.75 6.61 -0.66
N LEU A 95 2.06 6.47 0.49
CA LEU A 95 0.85 7.22 0.83
C LEU A 95 1.11 8.43 1.73
N PHE A 96 2.03 8.30 2.69
CA PHE A 96 2.13 9.21 3.83
C PHE A 96 3.51 9.83 4.04
N LEU A 97 4.51 9.51 3.20
CA LEU A 97 5.79 10.17 3.31
C LEU A 97 5.65 11.64 2.90
N LEU A 98 6.04 12.53 3.81
CA LEU A 98 5.95 13.97 3.58
C LEU A 98 7.08 14.43 2.64
N PRO A 99 6.81 15.45 1.79
CA PRO A 99 7.86 16.10 1.03
C PRO A 99 8.93 16.67 1.97
N SER A 100 10.19 16.53 1.58
CA SER A 100 11.32 17.14 2.28
C SER A 100 12.11 18.05 1.34
N LEU A 101 13.07 18.81 1.86
CA LEU A 101 13.98 19.60 1.02
C LEU A 101 14.76 18.74 0.02
N ALA A 102 15.06 17.49 0.39
CA ALA A 102 15.78 16.53 -0.44
C ALA A 102 14.88 15.85 -1.48
N ASP A 103 13.60 15.63 -1.17
CA ASP A 103 12.64 14.99 -2.07
C ASP A 103 11.28 15.68 -1.97
N ARG A 104 11.06 16.63 -2.87
CA ARG A 104 9.81 17.41 -2.98
C ARG A 104 8.72 16.66 -3.75
N ALA A 105 9.05 15.53 -4.37
CA ALA A 105 8.13 14.79 -5.24
C ALA A 105 7.26 13.80 -4.47
N GLN A 106 7.56 13.56 -3.18
CA GLN A 106 6.73 12.76 -2.27
C GLN A 106 5.37 13.42 -1.98
N PRO A 107 4.35 12.62 -1.61
CA PRO A 107 4.32 11.14 -1.65
C PRO A 107 4.29 10.60 -3.08
N LYS A 108 4.71 9.34 -3.29
CA LYS A 108 4.70 8.71 -4.62
C LYS A 108 3.28 8.57 -5.21
N CYS A 109 2.28 8.26 -4.40
CA CYS A 109 0.89 8.12 -4.85
C CYS A 109 0.14 9.45 -4.72
N LYS A 110 -0.10 10.13 -5.84
CA LYS A 110 -0.81 11.43 -5.88
C LYS A 110 -2.20 11.28 -6.48
N SER A 111 -2.34 10.50 -7.55
CA SER A 111 -3.63 10.26 -8.20
C SER A 111 -4.60 9.51 -7.29
N HIS A 112 -5.89 9.75 -7.48
CA HIS A 112 -6.93 9.06 -6.74
C HIS A 112 -6.84 7.53 -6.93
N ALA A 113 -6.57 7.09 -8.17
CA ALA A 113 -6.45 5.67 -8.50
C ALA A 113 -5.27 5.00 -7.80
N ALA A 114 -4.09 5.63 -7.80
CA ALA A 114 -2.90 5.11 -7.16
C ALA A 114 -3.08 5.03 -5.63
N ARG A 115 -3.65 6.09 -5.02
CA ARG A 115 -3.96 6.11 -3.58
C ARG A 115 -4.92 5.00 -3.19
N ALA A 116 -6.01 4.82 -3.94
CA ALA A 116 -6.97 3.74 -3.69
C ALA A 116 -6.30 2.36 -3.74
N ALA A 117 -5.49 2.09 -4.78
CA ALA A 117 -4.77 0.83 -4.90
C ALA A 117 -3.75 0.59 -3.77
N ALA A 118 -3.06 1.65 -3.31
CA ALA A 118 -2.14 1.54 -2.19
C ALA A 118 -2.85 1.29 -0.86
N TYR A 119 -4.02 1.88 -0.61
CA TYR A 119 -4.83 1.57 0.57
C TYR A 119 -5.28 0.10 0.58
N ASP A 120 -5.78 -0.41 -0.55
CA ASP A 120 -6.16 -1.82 -0.69
C ASP A 120 -4.99 -2.75 -0.37
N LEU A 121 -3.79 -2.42 -0.86
CA LEU A 121 -2.57 -3.19 -0.60
C LEU A 121 -2.16 -3.13 0.87
N LEU A 122 -2.23 -1.96 1.49
CA LEU A 122 -1.87 -1.76 2.89
C LEU A 122 -2.80 -2.56 3.83
N VAL A 123 -4.12 -2.50 3.57
CA VAL A 123 -5.12 -3.32 4.28
C VAL A 123 -4.85 -4.81 4.07
N GLU A 124 -4.60 -5.24 2.84
CA GLU A 124 -4.33 -6.65 2.56
C GLU A 124 -3.05 -7.12 3.24
N THR A 125 -2.00 -6.29 3.32
CA THR A 125 -0.71 -6.66 3.95
C THR A 125 -0.84 -6.90 5.46
N VAL A 126 -1.70 -6.13 6.15
CA VAL A 126 -1.96 -6.34 7.59
C VAL A 126 -3.02 -7.42 7.86
N LYS A 127 -3.87 -7.73 6.88
CA LYS A 127 -4.96 -8.70 7.04
C LYS A 127 -4.44 -10.08 7.43
N GLY A 128 -4.83 -10.54 8.61
CA GLY A 128 -4.43 -11.84 9.15
C GLY A 128 -2.98 -11.90 9.66
N SER A 129 -2.30 -10.76 9.80
CA SER A 129 -0.97 -10.65 10.43
C SER A 129 -1.03 -9.63 11.57
N VAL A 130 -1.07 -10.14 12.82
CA VAL A 130 -1.11 -9.28 14.02
C VAL A 130 0.13 -8.41 14.13
N GLU A 131 1.30 -8.94 13.76
CA GLU A 131 2.55 -8.18 13.82
C GLU A 131 2.55 -7.03 12.81
N ASN A 132 2.11 -7.29 11.56
CA ASN A 132 2.02 -6.23 10.55
C ASN A 132 1.02 -5.15 10.97
N TYR A 133 -0.12 -5.54 11.55
CA TYR A 133 -1.10 -4.60 12.11
C TYR A 133 -0.47 -3.74 13.21
N ARG A 134 0.26 -4.35 14.16
CA ARG A 134 0.92 -3.65 15.26
C ARG A 134 1.94 -2.62 14.75
N LEU A 135 2.75 -3.00 13.75
CA LEU A 135 3.71 -2.11 13.10
C LEU A 135 3.02 -0.90 12.46
N LEU A 136 2.01 -1.14 11.63
CA LEU A 136 1.25 -0.08 10.97
C LEU A 136 0.60 0.85 11.99
N HIS A 137 -0.06 0.28 12.99
CA HIS A 137 -0.70 1.05 14.07
C HIS A 137 0.30 1.97 14.77
N ASN A 138 1.49 1.46 15.12
CA ASN A 138 2.53 2.25 15.76
C ASN A 138 3.01 3.41 14.88
N TRP A 139 3.17 3.21 13.57
CA TRP A 139 3.57 4.27 12.65
C TRP A 139 2.52 5.36 12.53
N VAL A 140 1.25 4.97 12.34
CA VAL A 140 0.13 5.93 12.27
C VAL A 140 0.03 6.75 13.56
N MET A 141 0.12 6.10 14.73
CA MET A 141 0.09 6.80 16.02
C MET A 141 1.28 7.76 16.18
N SER A 142 2.49 7.34 15.77
CA SER A 142 3.67 8.21 15.85
C SER A 142 3.55 9.47 15.00
N GLN A 143 2.91 9.39 13.82
CA GLN A 143 2.65 10.55 12.97
C GLN A 143 1.69 11.54 13.63
N HIS A 144 0.67 11.07 14.35
CA HIS A 144 -0.27 11.93 15.05
C HIS A 144 0.34 12.60 16.30
N MET A 145 1.20 11.90 17.04
CA MET A 145 1.82 12.47 18.24
C MET A 145 2.90 13.52 17.93
N GLN A 146 3.55 13.45 16.77
CA GLN A 146 4.55 14.45 16.36
C GLN A 146 3.92 15.73 15.78
N GLY A 147 2.68 15.67 15.26
CA GLY A 147 2.01 16.82 14.66
C GLY A 147 1.54 17.89 15.67
N GLU A 148 1.39 17.55 16.94
CA GLU A 148 0.92 18.51 17.96
C GLU A 148 2.02 19.42 18.52
N GLU A 149 3.30 19.12 18.31
CA GLU A 149 4.41 19.97 18.77
C GLU A 149 4.73 21.14 17.80
N ASP A 150 4.30 21.07 16.53
CA ASP A 150 4.64 22.09 15.52
C ASP A 150 3.68 23.29 15.45
N ASP A 151 2.51 23.23 16.11
CA ASP A 151 1.52 24.33 16.08
C ASP A 151 1.90 25.54 16.94
N TYR A 152 3.01 25.51 17.69
CA TYR A 152 3.50 26.66 18.47
C TYR A 152 4.59 27.48 17.78
N VAL A 153 5.16 27.04 16.65
CA VAL A 153 6.32 27.72 16.03
C VAL A 153 5.90 28.69 14.91
N SER A 154 4.63 28.69 14.47
CA SER A 154 4.12 29.61 13.43
C SER A 154 3.46 30.89 13.98
N LEU A 155 3.91 31.43 15.12
CA LEU A 155 3.50 32.77 15.58
C LEU A 155 4.65 33.77 15.77
N TYR A 156 5.86 33.44 15.32
CA TYR A 156 7.02 34.34 15.37
C TYR A 156 7.82 34.30 14.06
N ILE A 157 7.19 34.66 12.94
CA ILE A 157 7.85 35.27 11.77
C ILE A 157 6.91 36.33 11.21
#